data_AF-A0A7C5JQT5-F1
#
_entry.id   AF-A0A7C5JQT5-F1
#
_cell.length_a   1.000
_cell.length_b   1.000
_cell.length_c   1.000
_cell.angle_alpha   90.00
_cell.angle_beta   90.00
_cell.angle_gamma   90.00
#
_symmetry.space_group_name_H-M   'P 1'
#
loop_
_entity.id
_entity.type
_entity.pdbx_description
1 polymer ?
#
loop_
_entity_poly.entity_id
_entity_poly.type
_entity_poly.pdbx_seq_one_letter_code
_entity_poly.pdbx_strand_id
1 'polypeptide(L)'
;MPSLQESMKDVNVEGSICLEAGTGAGNMTRYLVQRGAKLVYSISNNQEHLDYARSKLSDEEAKRVRFINADLRRLNFLSDNTIDLITAHMLINVVPAVELFLIFKELTRVAKKGALIVINDYNPLSSYITKRSRLVEELFRIENAISYLVEGKPALVWYPSEYITDLLQLSGWKLESVRLLYHKTPWERELLQEHLEVIKETCIKLNDENTRKNFLQQALEILNKIGEKEVIYAGSIYSIKMRRK
;
A
#
# COMPACT_ATOMS: atom_id res chain seq x y z
N MET A 1 12.58 3.71 -7.22
CA MET A 1 12.61 3.72 -5.75
C MET A 1 13.59 2.66 -5.25
N PRO A 2 14.66 3.04 -4.52
CA PRO A 2 15.66 2.11 -4.00
C PRO A 2 15.07 0.93 -3.21
N SER A 3 13.95 1.16 -2.52
CA SER A 3 13.24 0.15 -1.73
C SER A 3 12.65 -1.02 -2.52
N LEU A 4 12.17 -0.78 -3.75
CA LEU A 4 11.59 -1.83 -4.60
C LEU A 4 12.66 -2.83 -5.05
N GLN A 5 13.79 -2.32 -5.56
CA GLN A 5 14.92 -3.15 -5.96
C GLN A 5 15.44 -3.98 -4.80
N GLU A 6 15.59 -3.36 -3.62
CA GLU A 6 16.02 -4.07 -2.43
C GLU A 6 15.03 -5.16 -2.05
N SER A 7 13.71 -4.87 -2.00
CA SER A 7 12.67 -5.85 -1.63
C SER A 7 12.61 -7.08 -2.56
N MET A 8 12.89 -6.88 -3.85
CA MET A 8 12.73 -7.89 -4.90
C MET A 8 14.04 -8.53 -5.35
N LYS A 9 15.18 -8.18 -4.74
CA LYS A 9 16.52 -8.58 -5.20
C LYS A 9 16.71 -10.09 -5.39
N ASP A 10 16.14 -10.90 -4.50
CA ASP A 10 16.26 -12.36 -4.48
C ASP A 10 15.00 -13.07 -5.03
N VAL A 11 14.15 -12.35 -5.77
CA VAL A 11 12.90 -12.89 -6.33
C VAL A 11 13.08 -13.13 -7.82
N ASN A 12 12.88 -14.38 -8.24
CA ASN A 12 12.87 -14.72 -9.66
C ASN A 12 11.54 -14.30 -10.30
N VAL A 13 11.60 -13.34 -11.23
CA VAL A 13 10.44 -12.79 -11.95
C VAL A 13 10.37 -13.27 -13.39
N GLU A 14 11.50 -13.66 -13.99
CA GLU A 14 11.58 -14.04 -15.40
C GLU A 14 10.61 -15.19 -15.71
N GLY A 15 9.78 -15.03 -16.73
CA GLY A 15 8.80 -16.02 -17.18
C GLY A 15 7.59 -16.23 -16.25
N SER A 16 7.52 -15.52 -15.12
CA SER A 16 6.44 -15.72 -14.12
C SER A 16 5.13 -15.02 -14.50
N ILE A 17 4.01 -15.56 -14.02
CA ILE A 17 2.70 -14.88 -14.02
C ILE A 17 2.56 -14.15 -12.68
N CYS A 18 2.56 -12.82 -12.73
CA CYS A 18 2.53 -11.96 -11.57
C CYS A 18 1.16 -11.33 -11.33
N LEU A 19 0.88 -11.00 -10.07
CA LEU A 19 -0.22 -10.14 -9.66
C LEU A 19 0.34 -8.99 -8.81
N GLU A 20 0.04 -7.75 -9.20
CA GLU A 20 0.18 -6.58 -8.35
C GLU A 20 -1.18 -6.22 -7.75
N ALA A 21 -1.27 -6.37 -6.43
CA ALA A 21 -2.42 -5.97 -5.66
C ALA A 21 -2.26 -4.49 -5.31
N GLY A 22 -3.10 -3.64 -5.91
CA GLY A 22 -3.03 -2.19 -5.76
C GLY A 22 -2.01 -1.57 -6.70
N THR A 23 -2.41 -1.29 -7.95
CA THR A 23 -1.54 -0.72 -9.00
C THR A 23 -0.84 0.59 -8.60
N GLY A 24 -1.55 1.49 -7.90
CA GLY A 24 -1.05 2.84 -7.58
C GLY A 24 -0.45 3.56 -8.80
N ALA A 25 0.75 4.11 -8.65
CA ALA A 25 1.49 4.77 -9.74
C ALA A 25 2.12 3.80 -10.79
N GLY A 26 1.92 2.48 -10.64
CA GLY A 26 2.43 1.47 -11.58
C GLY A 26 3.92 1.15 -11.47
N ASN A 27 4.57 1.54 -10.36
CA ASN A 27 6.01 1.33 -10.18
C ASN A 27 6.37 -0.16 -10.07
N MET A 28 5.56 -0.96 -9.35
CA MET A 28 5.80 -2.40 -9.27
C MET A 28 5.38 -3.11 -10.56
N THR A 29 4.27 -2.72 -11.21
CA THR A 29 3.87 -3.23 -12.55
C THR A 29 5.05 -3.13 -13.50
N ARG A 30 5.61 -1.92 -13.64
CA ARG A 30 6.72 -1.66 -14.55
C ARG A 30 7.95 -2.46 -14.18
N TYR A 31 8.28 -2.52 -12.89
CA TYR A 31 9.40 -3.32 -12.39
C TYR A 31 9.26 -4.80 -12.78
N LEU A 32 8.08 -5.40 -12.57
CA LEU A 32 7.84 -6.81 -12.90
C LEU A 32 8.00 -7.08 -14.40
N VAL A 33 7.46 -6.20 -15.26
CA VAL A 33 7.60 -6.32 -16.71
C VAL A 33 9.06 -6.19 -17.14
N GLN A 34 9.80 -5.23 -16.59
CA GLN A 34 11.22 -5.01 -16.90
C GLN A 34 12.12 -6.16 -16.41
N ARG A 35 11.68 -6.91 -15.40
CA ARG A 35 12.33 -8.13 -14.91
C ARG A 35 11.87 -9.40 -15.63
N GLY A 36 11.18 -9.26 -16.76
CA GLY A 36 10.84 -10.38 -17.64
C GLY A 36 9.62 -11.19 -17.21
N ALA A 37 8.71 -10.63 -16.41
CA ALA A 37 7.44 -11.28 -16.16
C ALA A 37 6.74 -11.64 -17.48
N LYS A 38 6.23 -12.86 -17.58
CA LYS A 38 5.49 -13.34 -18.76
C LYS A 38 4.16 -12.58 -18.89
N LEU A 39 3.50 -12.35 -17.76
CA LEU A 39 2.22 -11.65 -17.67
C LEU A 39 2.10 -11.00 -16.29
N VAL A 40 1.62 -9.75 -16.24
CA VAL A 40 1.31 -9.05 -14.98
C VAL A 40 -0.16 -8.68 -14.94
N TYR A 41 -0.88 -9.19 -13.94
CA TYR A 41 -2.21 -8.69 -13.57
C TYR A 41 -2.04 -7.51 -12.62
N SER A 42 -2.28 -6.30 -13.12
CA SER A 42 -2.20 -5.07 -12.33
C SER A 42 -3.62 -4.66 -11.93
N ILE A 43 -3.94 -4.78 -10.64
CA ILE A 43 -5.32 -4.69 -10.15
C ILE A 43 -5.48 -3.48 -9.22
N SER A 44 -6.49 -2.66 -9.49
CA SER A 44 -6.87 -1.50 -8.67
C SER A 44 -8.37 -1.29 -8.78
N ASN A 45 -9.01 -0.71 -7.75
CA ASN A 45 -10.39 -0.23 -7.85
C ASN A 45 -10.48 1.25 -8.29
N ASN A 46 -9.33 1.88 -8.55
CA ASN A 46 -9.22 3.24 -9.06
C ASN A 46 -8.77 3.20 -10.53
N GLN A 47 -9.65 3.66 -11.44
CA GLN A 47 -9.41 3.68 -12.88
C GLN A 47 -8.29 4.65 -13.28
N GLU A 48 -8.20 5.81 -12.63
CA GLU A 48 -7.18 6.81 -12.93
C GLU A 48 -5.77 6.29 -12.63
N HIS A 49 -5.62 5.52 -11.55
CA HIS A 49 -4.36 4.82 -11.25
C HIS A 49 -3.97 3.83 -12.34
N LEU A 50 -4.93 3.06 -12.88
CA LEU A 50 -4.67 2.11 -13.96
C LEU A 50 -4.26 2.82 -15.25
N ASP A 51 -4.95 3.90 -15.60
CA ASP A 51 -4.66 4.66 -16.82
C ASP A 51 -3.32 5.38 -16.71
N TYR A 52 -3.03 5.97 -15.54
CA TYR A 52 -1.72 6.55 -15.27
C TYR A 52 -0.61 5.50 -15.36
N ALA A 53 -0.75 4.36 -14.70
CA ALA A 53 0.24 3.29 -14.73
C ALA A 53 0.47 2.75 -16.16
N ARG A 54 -0.60 2.59 -16.94
CA ARG A 54 -0.53 2.21 -18.36
C ARG A 54 0.25 3.23 -19.19
N SER A 55 0.03 4.53 -18.95
CA SER A 55 0.73 5.60 -19.68
C SER A 55 2.26 5.60 -19.48
N LYS A 56 2.76 4.91 -18.44
CA LYS A 56 4.19 4.78 -18.12
C LYS A 56 4.88 3.57 -18.76
N LEU A 57 4.16 2.79 -19.56
CA LEU A 57 4.69 1.62 -20.28
C LEU A 57 4.82 1.94 -21.77
N SER A 58 5.84 1.37 -22.40
CA SER A 58 5.89 1.27 -23.87
C SER A 58 4.82 0.29 -24.38
N ASP A 59 4.49 0.36 -25.67
CA ASP A 59 3.51 -0.55 -26.29
C ASP A 59 3.87 -2.03 -26.12
N GLU A 60 5.16 -2.38 -26.22
CA GLU A 60 5.63 -3.75 -26.01
C GLU A 60 5.53 -4.20 -24.54
N GLU A 61 5.82 -3.31 -23.59
CA GLU A 61 5.62 -3.59 -22.17
C GLU A 61 4.14 -3.75 -21.83
N ALA A 62 3.28 -2.89 -22.39
CA ALA A 62 1.84 -2.91 -22.16
C ALA A 62 1.17 -4.23 -22.61
N LYS A 63 1.68 -4.87 -23.68
CA LYS A 63 1.19 -6.19 -24.14
C LYS A 63 1.31 -7.28 -23.07
N ARG A 64 2.28 -7.17 -22.16
CA ARG A 64 2.53 -8.10 -21.05
C ARG A 64 1.75 -7.76 -19.78
N VAL A 65 0.94 -6.71 -19.79
CA VAL A 65 0.13 -6.30 -18.63
C VAL A 65 -1.36 -6.44 -18.92
N ARG A 66 -2.10 -6.85 -17.90
CA ARG A 66 -3.56 -6.78 -17.85
C ARG A 66 -3.92 -5.86 -16.70
N PHE A 67 -4.28 -4.63 -17.04
CA PHE A 67 -4.82 -3.66 -16.10
C PHE A 67 -6.30 -3.98 -15.87
N ILE A 68 -6.68 -4.22 -14.62
CA ILE A 68 -8.01 -4.68 -14.27
C ILE A 68 -8.58 -3.79 -13.17
N ASN A 69 -9.71 -3.16 -13.47
CA ASN A 69 -10.50 -2.46 -12.48
C ASN A 69 -11.34 -3.47 -11.70
N ALA A 70 -10.91 -3.83 -10.50
CA ALA A 70 -11.58 -4.83 -9.68
C ALA A 70 -11.33 -4.64 -8.18
N ASP A 71 -12.24 -5.22 -7.40
CA ASP A 71 -12.12 -5.37 -5.96
C ASP A 71 -11.23 -6.59 -5.64
N LEU A 72 -10.14 -6.38 -4.92
CA LEU A 72 -9.22 -7.45 -4.51
C LEU A 72 -9.87 -8.52 -3.61
N ARG A 73 -11.02 -8.22 -2.99
CA ARG A 73 -11.83 -9.18 -2.23
C ARG A 73 -12.56 -10.17 -3.12
N ARG A 74 -12.56 -9.98 -4.45
CA ARG A 74 -13.30 -10.78 -5.44
C ARG A 74 -12.56 -10.87 -6.77
N LEU A 75 -11.69 -11.86 -6.91
CA LEU A 75 -10.87 -12.09 -8.10
C LEU A 75 -11.46 -13.18 -9.02
N ASN A 76 -12.78 -13.15 -9.26
CA ASN A 76 -13.50 -14.22 -9.98
C ASN A 76 -13.06 -14.41 -11.44
N PHE A 77 -12.40 -13.41 -12.03
CA PHE A 77 -11.81 -13.49 -13.37
C PHE A 77 -10.50 -14.28 -13.40
N LEU A 78 -9.92 -14.61 -12.24
CA LEU A 78 -8.75 -15.47 -12.09
C LEU A 78 -9.17 -16.84 -11.58
N SER A 79 -8.69 -17.88 -12.27
CA SER A 79 -8.79 -19.25 -11.80
C SER A 79 -7.87 -19.48 -10.60
N ASP A 80 -8.25 -20.45 -9.77
CA ASP A 80 -7.42 -20.91 -8.65
C ASP A 80 -6.04 -21.36 -9.14
N ASN A 81 -5.01 -21.18 -8.31
CA ASN A 81 -3.65 -21.66 -8.60
C ASN A 81 -3.08 -21.19 -9.97
N THR A 82 -3.24 -19.90 -10.29
CA THR A 82 -2.76 -19.30 -11.55
C THR A 82 -1.51 -18.44 -11.37
N ILE A 83 -1.33 -17.82 -10.20
CA ILE A 83 -0.31 -16.78 -9.98
C ILE A 83 0.95 -17.37 -9.35
N ASP A 84 2.12 -17.05 -9.93
CA ASP A 84 3.44 -17.48 -9.45
C ASP A 84 4.02 -16.51 -8.40
N LEU A 85 3.75 -15.21 -8.58
CA LEU A 85 4.28 -14.13 -7.74
C LEU A 85 3.20 -13.07 -7.48
N ILE A 86 2.96 -12.76 -6.21
CA ILE A 86 2.07 -11.70 -5.76
C ILE A 86 2.90 -10.59 -5.13
N THR A 87 2.58 -9.34 -5.47
CA THR A 87 3.17 -8.17 -4.85
C THR A 87 2.08 -7.25 -4.29
N ALA A 88 2.31 -6.67 -3.12
CA ALA A 88 1.48 -5.62 -2.55
C ALA A 88 2.41 -4.55 -1.98
N HIS A 89 2.35 -3.33 -2.53
CA HIS A 89 3.27 -2.25 -2.17
C HIS A 89 2.47 -1.03 -1.73
N MET A 90 2.59 -0.64 -0.46
CA MET A 90 1.84 0.46 0.15
C MET A 90 0.32 0.33 -0.08
N LEU A 91 -0.19 -0.88 0.13
CA LEU A 91 -1.60 -1.23 -0.04
C LEU A 91 -2.24 -1.57 1.31
N ILE A 92 -1.54 -2.33 2.14
CA ILE A 92 -2.09 -2.93 3.35
C ILE A 92 -2.55 -1.81 4.30
N ASN A 93 -1.81 -0.69 4.37
CA ASN A 93 -2.16 0.41 5.24
C ASN A 93 -3.44 1.16 4.85
N VAL A 94 -3.99 0.98 3.65
CA VAL A 94 -5.26 1.61 3.21
C VAL A 94 -6.45 0.66 3.27
N VAL A 95 -6.27 -0.52 3.89
CA VAL A 95 -7.27 -1.59 3.93
C VAL A 95 -7.64 -1.90 5.40
N PRO A 96 -8.92 -1.81 5.80
CA PRO A 96 -9.34 -2.23 7.13
C PRO A 96 -9.24 -3.74 7.34
N ALA A 97 -9.17 -4.17 8.60
CA ALA A 97 -8.72 -5.52 8.97
C ALA A 97 -9.60 -6.65 8.39
N VAL A 98 -10.92 -6.43 8.30
CA VAL A 98 -11.86 -7.42 7.77
C VAL A 98 -11.65 -7.60 6.26
N GLU A 99 -11.57 -6.49 5.51
CA GLU A 99 -11.28 -6.50 4.08
C GLU A 99 -9.91 -7.10 3.79
N LEU A 100 -8.91 -6.82 4.63
CA LEU A 100 -7.57 -7.36 4.49
C LEU A 100 -7.56 -8.89 4.56
N PHE A 101 -8.31 -9.47 5.50
CA PHE A 101 -8.48 -10.93 5.57
C PHE A 101 -9.14 -11.50 4.31
N LEU A 102 -10.19 -10.84 3.80
CA LEU A 102 -10.87 -11.27 2.57
C LEU A 102 -9.94 -11.18 1.34
N ILE A 103 -9.13 -10.12 1.26
CA ILE A 103 -8.12 -9.96 0.22
C ILE A 103 -7.09 -11.08 0.31
N PHE A 104 -6.53 -11.36 1.49
CA PHE A 104 -5.57 -12.46 1.65
C PHE A 104 -6.15 -13.82 1.33
N LYS A 105 -7.45 -14.06 1.60
CA LYS A 105 -8.14 -15.27 1.17
C LYS A 105 -8.17 -15.40 -0.37
N GLU A 106 -8.51 -14.34 -1.09
CA GLU A 106 -8.51 -14.34 -2.55
C GLU A 106 -7.12 -14.43 -3.17
N LEU A 107 -6.16 -13.67 -2.64
CA LEU A 107 -4.75 -13.75 -3.04
C LEU A 107 -4.19 -15.15 -2.81
N THR A 108 -4.56 -15.78 -1.69
CA THR A 108 -4.25 -17.18 -1.44
C THR A 108 -4.86 -18.03 -2.53
N ARG A 109 -6.19 -18.02 -2.74
CA ARG A 109 -6.90 -18.85 -3.73
C ARG A 109 -6.22 -18.85 -5.10
N VAL A 110 -5.90 -17.67 -5.63
CA VAL A 110 -5.31 -17.52 -6.98
C VAL A 110 -3.82 -17.88 -7.05
N ALA A 111 -3.08 -17.89 -5.94
CA ALA A 111 -1.67 -18.25 -5.91
C ALA A 111 -1.43 -19.75 -6.20
N LYS A 112 -0.40 -20.13 -6.95
CA LYS A 112 -0.01 -21.55 -7.06
C LYS A 112 0.59 -22.06 -5.76
N LYS A 113 0.57 -23.39 -5.57
CA LYS A 113 1.45 -24.03 -4.58
C LYS A 113 2.91 -23.64 -4.86
N GLY A 114 3.64 -23.18 -3.84
CA GLY A 114 5.00 -22.69 -3.99
C GLY A 114 5.14 -21.26 -4.51
N ALA A 115 4.04 -20.58 -4.83
CA ALA A 115 4.06 -19.16 -5.22
C ALA A 115 4.61 -18.27 -4.10
N LEU A 116 5.18 -17.14 -4.49
CA LEU A 116 5.68 -16.13 -3.56
C LEU A 116 4.69 -14.98 -3.40
N ILE A 117 4.60 -14.43 -2.19
CA ILE A 117 4.00 -13.12 -1.94
C ILE A 117 5.05 -12.21 -1.30
N VAL A 118 5.19 -10.99 -1.85
CA VAL A 118 6.06 -9.94 -1.33
C VAL A 118 5.21 -8.74 -0.96
N ILE A 119 5.23 -8.37 0.32
CA ILE A 119 4.47 -7.24 0.86
C ILE A 119 5.45 -6.21 1.39
N ASN A 120 5.36 -4.99 0.89
CA ASN A 120 6.13 -3.85 1.35
C ASN A 120 5.16 -2.81 1.90
N ASP A 121 5.19 -2.55 3.20
CA ASP A 121 4.24 -1.63 3.82
C ASP A 121 4.79 -0.99 5.10
N TYR A 122 4.02 -0.06 5.63
CA TYR A 122 4.35 0.68 6.84
C TYR A 122 4.08 -0.17 8.09
N ASN A 123 5.06 -0.18 9.01
CA ASN A 123 4.79 -0.51 10.41
C ASN A 123 3.98 0.62 11.08
N PRO A 124 3.43 0.39 12.29
CA PRO A 124 2.92 1.46 13.15
C PRO A 124 3.89 2.63 13.23
N LEU A 125 3.38 3.86 13.17
CA LEU A 125 4.20 5.08 13.30
C LEU A 125 5.03 5.08 14.60
N SER A 126 4.56 4.37 15.63
CA SER A 126 5.25 4.15 16.89
C SER A 126 6.50 3.26 16.80
N SER A 127 6.76 2.60 15.67
CA SER A 127 7.96 1.76 15.48
C SER A 127 9.25 2.59 15.38
N TYR A 128 9.14 3.89 15.11
CA TYR A 128 10.24 4.84 15.21
C TYR A 128 9.69 6.21 15.63
N ILE A 129 10.05 6.65 16.84
CA ILE A 129 9.52 7.86 17.46
C ILE A 129 10.62 8.88 17.70
N THR A 130 10.33 10.12 17.33
CA THR A 130 11.09 11.31 17.70
C THR A 130 10.14 12.37 18.27
N LYS A 131 10.67 13.45 18.88
CA LYS A 131 9.81 14.59 19.28
C LYS A 131 9.01 15.16 18.10
N ARG A 132 9.60 15.18 16.89
CA ARG A 132 8.96 15.70 15.67
C ARG A 132 7.96 14.73 15.06
N SER A 133 8.15 13.41 15.24
CA SER A 133 7.26 12.37 14.69
C SER A 133 5.78 12.52 15.12
N ARG A 134 5.54 13.14 16.28
CA ARG A 134 4.19 13.43 16.77
C ARG A 134 3.37 14.29 15.80
N LEU A 135 4.01 15.17 15.03
CA LEU A 135 3.31 15.98 14.03
C LEU A 135 2.72 15.11 12.91
N VAL A 136 3.49 14.11 12.46
CA VAL A 136 3.03 13.14 11.45
C VAL A 136 1.92 12.26 12.01
N GLU A 137 2.10 11.77 13.25
CA GLU A 137 1.07 10.97 13.93
C GLU A 137 -0.24 11.73 14.15
N GLU A 138 -0.17 12.99 14.57
CA GLU A 138 -1.34 13.86 14.78
C GLU A 138 -2.06 14.16 13.47
N LEU A 139 -1.33 14.41 12.37
CA LEU A 139 -1.94 14.63 11.05
C LEU A 139 -2.74 13.40 10.60
N PHE A 140 -2.15 12.21 10.66
CA PHE A 140 -2.84 10.97 10.29
C PHE A 140 -3.97 10.60 11.24
N ARG A 141 -3.88 11.01 12.51
CA ARG A 141 -4.99 10.86 13.47
C ARG A 141 -6.17 11.74 13.07
N ILE A 142 -5.93 12.96 12.61
CA ILE A 142 -6.98 13.86 12.09
C ILE A 142 -7.60 13.26 10.82
N GLU A 143 -6.78 12.82 9.86
CA GLU A 143 -7.26 12.18 8.62
C GLU A 143 -8.16 10.97 8.93
N ASN A 144 -7.72 10.11 9.85
CA ASN A 144 -8.51 8.96 10.28
C ASN A 144 -9.80 9.35 10.99
N ALA A 145 -9.77 10.35 11.87
CA ALA A 145 -10.97 10.81 12.57
C ALA A 145 -12.03 11.33 11.58
N ILE A 146 -11.61 12.16 10.61
CA ILE A 146 -12.49 12.67 9.56
C ILE A 146 -13.05 11.52 8.72
N SER A 147 -12.20 10.59 8.29
CA SER A 147 -12.62 9.43 7.50
C SER A 147 -13.64 8.57 8.25
N TYR A 148 -13.46 8.32 9.55
CA TYR A 148 -14.45 7.61 10.36
C TYR A 148 -15.78 8.33 10.43
N LEU A 149 -15.77 9.66 10.62
CA LEU A 149 -16.98 10.46 10.71
C LEU A 149 -17.76 10.52 9.39
N VAL A 150 -17.07 10.42 8.25
CA VAL A 150 -17.69 10.51 6.91
C VAL A 150 -18.05 9.15 6.35
N GLU A 151 -17.13 8.18 6.41
CA GLU A 151 -17.18 6.91 5.69
C GLU A 151 -17.38 5.71 6.64
N GLY A 152 -17.39 5.92 7.95
CA GLY A 152 -17.54 4.87 8.97
C GLY A 152 -16.32 3.95 9.12
N LYS A 153 -15.18 4.32 8.53
CA LYS A 153 -13.94 3.51 8.49
C LYS A 153 -12.70 4.43 8.51
N PRO A 154 -11.51 3.93 8.91
CA PRO A 154 -10.30 4.73 8.88
C PRO A 154 -9.81 4.94 7.44
N ALA A 155 -9.10 6.04 7.20
CA ALA A 155 -8.36 6.26 5.95
C ALA A 155 -7.12 5.35 5.89
N LEU A 156 -6.43 5.23 7.02
CA LEU A 156 -5.15 4.54 7.17
C LEU A 156 -5.15 3.69 8.43
N VAL A 157 -4.65 2.46 8.32
CA VAL A 157 -4.42 1.54 9.43
C VAL A 157 -2.98 1.08 9.38
N TRP A 158 -2.27 1.11 10.51
CA TRP A 158 -0.86 0.73 10.55
C TRP A 158 -0.72 -0.62 11.22
N TYR A 159 -0.44 -1.66 10.45
CA TYR A 159 -0.33 -3.03 10.97
C TYR A 159 1.13 -3.37 11.29
N PRO A 160 1.43 -3.94 12.48
CA PRO A 160 2.73 -4.56 12.71
C PRO A 160 2.98 -5.68 11.69
N SER A 161 4.23 -5.86 11.28
CA SER A 161 4.60 -6.92 10.33
C SER A 161 4.16 -8.32 10.78
N GLU A 162 4.17 -8.58 12.09
CA GLU A 162 3.77 -9.81 12.75
C GLU A 162 2.29 -10.12 12.51
N TYR A 163 1.43 -9.09 12.59
CA TYR A 163 0.01 -9.23 12.29
C TYR A 163 -0.22 -9.74 10.87
N ILE A 164 0.55 -9.22 9.91
CA ILE A 164 0.45 -9.62 8.50
C ILE A 164 0.99 -11.03 8.29
N THR A 165 2.13 -11.37 8.90
CA THR A 165 2.69 -12.72 8.78
C THR A 165 1.77 -13.76 9.38
N ASP A 166 1.16 -13.49 10.53
CA ASP A 166 0.28 -14.43 11.22
C ASP A 166 -1.00 -14.66 10.39
N LEU A 167 -1.59 -13.60 9.84
CA LEU A 167 -2.79 -13.68 9.01
C LEU A 167 -2.57 -14.52 7.73
N LEU A 168 -1.40 -14.36 7.09
CA LEU A 168 -1.02 -15.16 5.93
C LEU A 168 -0.65 -16.60 6.32
N GLN A 169 -0.02 -16.82 7.48
CA GLN A 169 0.27 -18.18 7.97
C GLN A 169 -1.02 -18.98 8.20
N LEU A 170 -2.05 -18.35 8.78
CA LEU A 170 -3.39 -18.93 8.92
C LEU A 170 -3.99 -19.32 7.56
N SER A 171 -3.64 -18.59 6.51
CA SER A 171 -4.09 -18.83 5.12
C SER A 171 -3.18 -19.78 4.33
N GLY A 172 -2.27 -20.50 4.98
CA GLY A 172 -1.44 -21.51 4.31
C GLY A 172 -0.13 -20.99 3.71
N TRP A 173 0.36 -19.84 4.16
CA TRP A 173 1.67 -19.34 3.77
C TRP A 173 2.76 -19.72 4.77
N LYS A 174 3.99 -19.88 4.30
CA LYS A 174 5.19 -20.11 5.10
C LYS A 174 6.07 -18.87 5.02
N LEU A 175 6.45 -18.31 6.16
CA LEU A 175 7.36 -17.18 6.21
C LEU A 175 8.74 -17.56 5.67
N GLU A 176 9.30 -16.75 4.76
CA GLU A 176 10.69 -16.87 4.32
C GLU A 176 11.58 -15.78 4.95
N SER A 177 11.11 -14.53 4.98
CA SER A 177 11.86 -13.44 5.60
C SER A 177 10.95 -12.25 5.93
N VAL A 178 11.28 -11.55 7.02
CA VAL A 178 10.86 -10.17 7.28
C VAL A 178 12.11 -9.32 7.39
N ARG A 179 12.13 -8.15 6.75
CA ARG A 179 13.21 -7.16 6.91
C ARG A 179 12.66 -5.75 6.93
N LEU A 180 13.41 -4.82 7.52
CA LEU A 180 13.12 -3.39 7.39
C LEU A 180 13.73 -2.86 6.08
N LEU A 181 12.92 -2.24 5.24
CA LEU A 181 13.40 -1.47 4.09
C LEU A 181 13.80 -0.05 4.50
N TYR A 182 13.08 0.51 5.48
CA TYR A 182 13.41 1.77 6.11
C TYR A 182 13.33 1.60 7.62
N HIS A 183 14.43 1.87 8.33
CA HIS A 183 14.44 1.93 9.78
C HIS A 183 13.77 3.20 10.32
N LYS A 184 13.71 4.24 9.50
CA LYS A 184 13.06 5.52 9.76
C LYS A 184 12.42 6.00 8.46
N THR A 185 11.09 6.09 8.41
CA THR A 185 10.39 6.50 7.20
C THR A 185 10.45 8.02 7.05
N PRO A 186 10.95 8.56 5.93
CA PRO A 186 10.96 9.99 5.67
C PRO A 186 9.56 10.47 5.25
N TRP A 187 9.11 11.55 5.88
CA TRP A 187 7.91 12.29 5.52
C TRP A 187 8.33 13.70 5.13
N GLU A 188 8.43 13.91 3.82
CA GLU A 188 8.67 15.23 3.21
C GLU A 188 7.42 16.10 3.36
N ARG A 189 7.58 17.43 3.45
CA ARG A 189 6.45 18.34 3.64
C ARG A 189 5.47 18.25 2.47
N GLU A 190 5.97 18.04 1.27
CA GLU A 190 5.19 17.86 0.04
C GLU A 190 4.24 16.66 0.16
N LEU A 191 4.74 15.52 0.66
CA LEU A 191 3.90 14.34 0.88
C LEU A 191 2.84 14.59 1.96
N LEU A 192 3.19 15.31 3.04
CA LEU A 192 2.22 15.68 4.07
C LEU A 192 1.18 16.70 3.57
N GLN A 193 1.54 17.53 2.58
CA GLN A 193 0.60 18.43 1.90
C GLN A 193 -0.41 17.64 1.08
N GLU A 194 -0.01 16.56 0.41
CA GLU A 194 -0.96 15.68 -0.31
C GLU A 194 -2.01 15.11 0.66
N HIS A 195 -1.59 14.66 1.85
CA HIS A 195 -2.53 14.22 2.90
C HIS A 195 -3.42 15.35 3.43
N LEU A 196 -2.90 16.59 3.49
CA LEU A 196 -3.73 17.75 3.84
C LEU A 196 -4.82 18.01 2.78
N GLU A 197 -4.55 17.80 1.49
CA GLU A 197 -5.58 17.90 0.45
C GLU A 197 -6.64 16.81 0.60
N VAL A 198 -6.25 15.57 0.88
CA VAL A 198 -7.20 14.47 1.20
C VAL A 198 -8.07 14.83 2.41
N ILE A 199 -7.46 15.40 3.46
CA ILE A 199 -8.18 15.92 4.63
C ILE A 199 -9.20 16.98 4.19
N LYS A 200 -8.81 17.96 3.38
CA LYS A 200 -9.71 19.02 2.90
C LYS A 200 -10.89 18.46 2.12
N GLU A 201 -10.63 17.60 1.15
CA GLU A 201 -11.65 16.98 0.29
C GLU A 201 -12.64 16.16 1.11
N THR A 202 -12.15 15.35 2.05
CA THR A 202 -13.00 14.51 2.89
C THR A 202 -13.79 15.35 3.89
N CYS A 203 -13.16 16.37 4.47
CA CYS A 203 -13.77 17.23 5.48
C CYS A 203 -15.00 18.01 4.96
N ILE A 204 -15.03 18.37 3.67
CA ILE A 204 -16.20 19.03 3.04
C ILE A 204 -17.49 18.21 3.19
N LYS A 205 -17.38 16.88 3.29
CA LYS A 205 -18.52 15.96 3.42
C LYS A 205 -19.14 15.94 4.84
N LEU A 206 -18.48 16.51 5.85
CA LEU A 206 -19.04 16.60 7.20
C LEU A 206 -20.16 17.64 7.25
N ASN A 207 -21.25 17.35 7.97
CA ASN A 207 -22.39 18.26 8.07
C ASN A 207 -22.10 19.52 8.92
N ASP A 208 -21.41 19.37 10.05
CA ASP A 208 -21.18 20.45 11.00
C ASP A 208 -20.01 21.37 10.59
N GLU A 209 -20.30 22.65 10.34
CA GLU A 209 -19.33 23.62 9.84
C GLU A 209 -18.22 23.93 10.86
N ASN A 210 -18.57 24.01 12.15
CA ASN A 210 -17.58 24.29 13.20
C ASN A 210 -16.58 23.14 13.31
N THR A 211 -17.06 21.90 13.26
CA THR A 211 -16.23 20.70 13.22
C THR A 211 -15.31 20.71 12.00
N ARG A 212 -15.83 21.05 10.81
CA ARG A 212 -14.99 21.19 9.60
C ARG A 212 -13.85 22.18 9.82
N LYS A 213 -14.18 23.40 10.25
CA LYS A 213 -13.21 24.48 10.49
C LYS A 213 -12.15 24.06 11.51
N ASN A 214 -12.56 23.45 12.61
CA ASN A 214 -11.65 23.00 13.67
C ASN A 214 -10.68 21.93 13.20
N PHE A 215 -11.12 20.95 12.41
CA PHE A 215 -10.24 19.92 11.86
C PHE A 215 -9.23 20.51 10.86
N LEU A 216 -9.70 21.34 9.92
CA LEU A 216 -8.83 21.96 8.92
C LEU A 216 -7.80 22.89 9.56
N GLN A 217 -8.22 23.68 10.55
CA GLN A 217 -7.32 24.55 11.30
C GLN A 217 -6.22 23.73 11.98
N GLN A 218 -6.56 22.64 12.69
CA GLN A 218 -5.57 21.80 13.37
C GLN A 218 -4.60 21.15 12.37
N ALA A 219 -5.08 20.61 11.25
CA ALA A 219 -4.23 20.01 10.23
C ALA A 219 -3.27 21.05 9.60
N LEU A 220 -3.75 22.26 9.31
CA LEU A 220 -2.95 23.37 8.80
C LEU A 220 -1.90 23.82 9.82
N GLU A 221 -2.27 23.95 11.09
CA GLU A 221 -1.34 24.30 12.17
C GLU A 221 -0.22 23.27 12.34
N ILE A 222 -0.52 21.98 12.18
CA ILE A 222 0.49 20.92 12.18
C ILE A 222 1.46 21.12 11.02
N LEU A 223 0.97 21.28 9.80
CA LEU A 223 1.83 21.42 8.62
C LEU A 223 2.68 22.70 8.67
N ASN A 224 2.13 23.79 9.21
CA ASN A 224 2.85 25.05 9.41
C ASN A 224 4.00 24.95 10.42
N LYS A 225 3.99 23.95 11.31
CA LYS A 225 5.11 23.67 12.23
C LYS A 225 6.29 22.95 11.56
N ILE A 226 6.14 22.50 10.32
CA ILE A 226 7.15 21.72 9.56
C ILE A 226 7.86 22.69 8.61
N GLY A 227 9.19 22.76 8.61
CA GLY A 227 9.91 23.61 7.65
C GLY A 227 9.66 23.18 6.19
N GLU A 228 9.74 24.11 5.24
CA GLU A 228 9.50 23.80 3.81
C GLU A 228 10.35 22.65 3.27
N LYS A 229 11.62 22.58 3.69
CA LYS A 229 12.58 21.53 3.30
C LYS A 229 12.82 20.50 4.41
N GLU A 230 12.01 20.53 5.46
CA GLU A 230 12.19 19.63 6.59
C GLU A 230 11.65 18.23 6.25
N VAL A 231 12.42 17.20 6.60
CA VAL A 231 11.97 15.81 6.55
C VAL A 231 11.74 15.34 7.97
N ILE A 232 10.50 14.94 8.29
CA ILE A 232 10.19 14.31 9.56
C ILE A 232 10.32 12.81 9.42
N TYR A 233 10.98 12.17 10.38
CA TYR A 233 11.11 10.73 10.43
C TYR A 233 10.13 10.14 11.45
N ALA A 234 9.25 9.25 10.99
CA ALA A 234 8.23 8.60 11.81
C ALA A 234 7.91 7.20 11.28
N GLY A 235 7.89 6.20 12.15
CA GLY A 235 7.67 4.80 11.75
C GLY A 235 8.79 4.18 10.93
N SER A 236 8.55 2.95 10.50
CA SER A 236 9.45 2.13 9.67
C SER A 236 8.66 1.45 8.56
N ILE A 237 9.34 0.95 7.54
CA ILE A 237 8.71 0.17 6.45
C ILE A 237 9.32 -1.21 6.44
N TYR A 238 8.48 -2.24 6.44
CA TYR A 238 8.89 -3.63 6.34
C TYR A 238 8.76 -4.15 4.90
N SER A 239 9.47 -5.25 4.64
CA SER A 239 9.27 -6.15 3.51
C SER A 239 9.10 -7.57 4.06
N ILE A 240 7.96 -8.17 3.76
CA ILE A 240 7.61 -9.55 4.09
C ILE A 240 7.70 -10.37 2.81
N LYS A 241 8.34 -11.53 2.88
CA LYS A 241 8.35 -12.54 1.83
C LYS A 241 7.84 -13.86 2.39
N MET A 242 6.83 -14.42 1.75
CA MET A 242 6.25 -15.70 2.16
C MET A 242 5.98 -16.59 0.94
N ARG A 243 5.93 -17.89 1.18
CA ARG A 243 5.67 -18.91 0.16
C ARG A 243 4.39 -19.69 0.45
N ARG A 244 3.52 -19.87 -0.53
CA ARG A 244 2.31 -20.69 -0.39
C ARG A 244 2.71 -22.16 -0.20
N LYS A 245 2.17 -22.81 0.85
CA LYS A 245 2.43 -24.22 1.19
C LYS A 245 1.80 -25.18 0.20
#